data_AF-W1NTN4-F1
#
_entry.id   AF-W1NTN4-F1
#
_cell.length_a   1.000
_cell.length_b   1.000
_cell.length_c   1.000
_cell.angle_alpha   90.00
_cell.angle_beta   90.00
_cell.angle_gamma   90.00
#
_symmetry.space_group_name_H-M   'P 1'
#
loop_
_entity.id
_entity.type
_entity.pdbx_description
1 polymer ?
#
loop_
_entity_poly.entity_id
_entity_poly.type
_entity_poly.pdbx_seq_one_letter_code
_entity_poly.pdbx_strand_id
1 'polypeptide(L)' 'MVEQKMAEEKKTGGGVVKVEPNPKNGVISKILDSIERVVVWAVYDSSTPSHYLSGNFAPVPEETPPCTDLVVRGNLP' A
#
# COMPACT_ATOMS: atom_id res chain seq x y z
N MET A 1 -16.13 -35.85 15.98
CA MET A 1 -14.85 -35.52 16.65
C MET A 1 -14.55 -34.08 16.29
N VAL A 2 -14.42 -33.25 17.32
CA VAL A 2 -14.51 -31.79 17.30
C VAL A 2 -13.13 -31.22 17.00
N GLU A 3 -13.05 -30.20 16.15
CA GLU A 3 -12.00 -29.18 16.33
C GLU A 3 -12.57 -27.81 15.99
N GLN A 4 -13.08 -27.18 17.04
CA GLN A 4 -13.26 -25.74 17.11
C GLN A 4 -11.89 -25.10 17.30
N LYS A 5 -11.58 -24.03 16.57
CA LYS A 5 -10.66 -23.00 17.08
C LYS A 5 -11.39 -21.66 17.10
N MET A 6 -11.65 -21.23 18.34
CA MET A 6 -12.19 -19.93 18.69
C MET A 6 -11.13 -18.83 18.52
N ALA A 7 -11.63 -17.71 18.01
CA ALA A 7 -11.26 -16.31 18.20
C ALA A 7 -9.94 -15.94 18.91
N GLU A 8 -9.21 -15.02 18.27
CA GLU A 8 -8.55 -13.92 18.98
C GLU A 8 -9.02 -12.61 18.34
N GLU A 9 -10.04 -11.98 18.93
CA GLU A 9 -10.31 -10.55 18.75
C GLU A 9 -9.14 -9.78 19.34
N LYS A 10 -8.22 -9.32 18.48
CA LYS A 10 -7.10 -8.48 18.88
C LYS A 10 -7.49 -7.02 18.72
N LYS A 11 -7.64 -6.38 19.89
CA LYS A 11 -7.79 -4.94 20.14
C LYS A 11 -7.48 -4.03 18.94
N THR A 12 -8.49 -3.29 18.50
CA THR A 12 -8.40 -2.09 17.65
C THR A 12 -7.66 -0.97 18.39
N GLY A 13 -6.34 -1.11 18.51
CA GLY A 13 -5.44 0.04 18.63
C GLY A 13 -5.12 0.53 17.22
N GLY A 14 -5.21 1.83 16.97
CA GLY A 14 -4.97 2.47 15.68
C GLY A 14 -3.52 2.35 15.20
N GLY A 15 -3.04 1.13 14.98
CA GLY A 15 -1.77 0.81 14.35
C GLY A 15 -1.96 0.48 12.88
N VAL A 16 -0.90 0.69 12.09
CA VAL A 16 -0.83 0.31 10.69
C VAL A 16 -1.13 -1.19 10.57
N VAL A 17 -2.27 -1.53 9.97
CA VAL A 17 -2.66 -2.93 9.72
C VAL A 17 -1.70 -3.49 8.69
N LYS A 18 -0.90 -4.47 9.10
CA LYS A 18 -0.03 -5.22 8.19
C LYS A 18 -0.93 -5.92 7.17
N VAL A 19 -0.96 -5.40 5.94
CA VAL A 19 -1.62 -6.08 4.82
C VAL A 19 -0.74 -7.27 4.44
N GLU A 20 -1.22 -8.48 4.70
CA GLU A 20 -0.59 -9.71 4.22
C GLU A 20 -1.35 -10.18 2.98
N PRO A 21 -1.02 -9.67 1.77
CA PRO A 21 -1.69 -10.10 0.56
C PRO A 21 -1.36 -11.58 0.30
N ASN A 22 -2.30 -12.32 -0.27
CA ASN A 22 -2.07 -13.67 -0.79
C ASN A 22 -2.00 -13.63 -2.33
N PRO A 23 -0.88 -13.15 -2.90
CA PRO A 23 -0.76 -13.00 -4.35
C PRO A 23 -0.77 -14.37 -5.03
N LYS A 24 -1.70 -14.54 -5.96
CA LYS A 24 -1.74 -15.73 -6.82
C LYS A 24 -0.71 -15.55 -7.94
N ASN A 25 0.54 -15.94 -7.68
CA ASN A 25 1.67 -15.86 -8.62
C ASN A 25 1.63 -16.95 -9.70
N GLY A 26 0.52 -17.05 -10.43
CA GLY A 26 0.32 -18.02 -11.50
C GLY A 26 0.88 -17.56 -12.86
N VAL A 27 1.01 -18.50 -13.80
CA VAL A 27 1.37 -18.18 -15.20
C VAL A 27 0.35 -17.22 -15.82
N ILE A 28 -0.93 -17.40 -15.48
CA ILE A 28 -2.03 -16.55 -15.98
C ILE A 28 -1.86 -15.08 -15.52
N SER A 29 -1.46 -14.82 -14.27
CA SER A 29 -1.30 -13.44 -13.79
C SER A 29 -0.17 -12.72 -14.51
N LYS A 30 0.95 -13.41 -14.81
CA LYS A 30 2.04 -12.83 -15.61
C LYS A 30 1.63 -12.47 -17.04
N ILE A 31 0.80 -13.30 -17.66
CA ILE A 31 0.27 -13.01 -19.00
C ILE A 31 -0.62 -11.78 -18.96
N LEU A 32 -1.52 -11.70 -17.97
CA LEU A 32 -2.42 -10.56 -17.82
C LEU A 32 -1.63 -9.26 -17.56
N ASP A 33 -0.65 -9.30 -16.67
CA ASP A 33 0.28 -8.19 -16.38
C ASP A 33 1.03 -7.72 -17.64
N SER A 34 1.48 -8.68 -18.47
CA SER A 34 2.17 -8.36 -19.74
C SER A 34 1.23 -7.68 -20.74
N ILE A 35 -0.02 -8.14 -20.85
CA ILE A 35 -1.03 -7.52 -21.73
C ILE A 35 -1.36 -6.10 -21.24
N GLU A 36 -1.60 -5.93 -19.94
CA GLU A 36 -1.86 -4.63 -19.33
C GLU A 36 -0.72 -3.65 -19.63
N ARG A 37 0.53 -4.08 -19.45
CA ARG A 37 1.70 -3.25 -19.72
C ARG A 37 1.76 -2.76 -21.16
N VAL A 38 1.45 -3.62 -22.14
CA VAL A 38 1.42 -3.24 -23.55
C VAL A 38 0.31 -2.21 -23.82
N VAL A 39 -0.87 -2.41 -23.23
CA VAL A 39 -2.01 -1.48 -23.38
C VAL A 39 -1.70 -0.12 -22.75
N VAL A 40 -1.17 -0.09 -21.52
CA VAL A 40 -0.78 1.14 -20.83
C VAL A 40 0.29 1.87 -21.64
N TRP A 41 1.31 1.17 -22.13
CA TRP A 41 2.36 1.79 -22.95
C TRP A 41 1.81 2.43 -24.24
N ALA A 42 0.83 1.81 -24.88
CA ALA A 42 0.25 2.33 -26.12
C ALA A 42 -0.67 3.55 -25.91
N VAL A 43 -1.31 3.64 -24.74
CA VAL A 43 -2.35 4.66 -24.46
C VAL A 43 -1.84 5.80 -23.58
N TYR A 44 -0.85 5.55 -22.73
CA TYR A 44 -0.37 6.51 -21.75
C TYR A 44 0.64 7.49 -22.34
N ASP A 45 0.31 8.78 -22.28
CA ASP A 45 1.22 9.86 -22.66
C ASP A 45 1.92 10.47 -21.43
N SER A 46 3.18 10.05 -21.22
CA SER A 46 4.02 10.54 -20.13
C SER A 46 4.44 12.02 -20.26
N SER A 47 4.19 12.67 -21.41
CA SER A 47 4.52 14.09 -21.60
C SER A 47 3.54 15.02 -20.91
N THR A 48 2.36 14.52 -20.54
CA THR A 48 1.36 15.29 -19.81
C THR A 48 1.68 15.33 -18.30
N PRO A 49 1.86 16.51 -17.69
CA PRO A 49 2.17 16.60 -16.28
C PRO A 49 0.98 16.18 -15.42
N SER A 50 1.14 15.11 -14.64
CA SER A 50 0.14 14.70 -13.65
C SER A 50 0.31 15.50 -12.36
N HIS A 51 -0.45 16.59 -12.22
CA HIS A 51 -0.40 17.45 -11.04
C HIS A 51 -0.63 16.68 -9.73
N TYR A 52 -1.47 15.64 -9.77
CA TYR A 52 -1.81 14.79 -8.62
C TYR A 52 -0.73 13.77 -8.23
N LEU A 53 0.33 13.60 -9.04
CA LEU A 53 1.43 12.68 -8.75
C LEU A 53 2.77 13.42 -8.68
N SER A 54 2.75 14.72 -8.39
CA SER A 54 3.93 15.60 -8.40
C SER A 54 4.07 16.40 -7.10
N GLY A 55 5.31 16.76 -6.75
CA GLY A 55 5.61 17.54 -5.54
C GLY A 55 5.09 16.87 -4.26
N ASN A 56 4.41 17.63 -3.41
CA ASN A 56 3.83 17.13 -2.16
C ASN A 56 2.66 16.14 -2.35
N PHE A 57 2.16 15.96 -3.60
CA PHE A 57 1.13 14.98 -3.93
C PHE A 57 1.72 13.68 -4.49
N ALA A 58 3.04 13.61 -4.68
CA ALA A 58 3.67 12.38 -5.10
C ALA A 58 3.52 11.30 -4.01
N PRO A 59 3.35 10.04 -4.40
CA PRO A 59 3.31 8.93 -3.44
C PRO A 59 4.64 8.86 -2.68
N VAL A 60 4.56 8.56 -1.39
CA VAL A 60 5.74 8.26 -0.59
C VAL A 60 6.23 6.86 -1.02
N PRO A 61 7.49 6.70 -1.47
CA PRO A 61 7.96 5.42 -2.01
C PRO A 61 7.96 4.28 -0.99
N GLU A 62 8.12 4.62 0.28
CA GLU A 62 8.23 3.68 1.38
C GLU A 62 7.25 4.07 2.50
N GLU A 63 6.55 3.08 3.04
CA GLU A 63 5.71 3.28 4.22
C GLU A 63 6.58 3.71 5.41
N THR A 64 6.21 4.82 6.05
CA THR A 64 6.94 5.30 7.23
C THR A 64 6.51 4.49 8.45
N PRO A 65 7.44 3.74 9.11
CA PRO A 65 7.07 2.95 10.28
C PRO A 65 6.66 3.85 11.45
N PRO A 66 5.91 3.32 12.44
CA PRO A 66 5.60 4.06 13.66
C PRO A 66 6.86 4.61 14.32
N CYS A 67 6.89 5.91 14.60
CA CYS A 67 8.03 6.61 15.20
C CYS A 67 7.59 7.28 16.50
N THR A 68 8.30 7.01 17.60
CA THR A 68 8.08 7.67 18.89
C THR A 68 8.93 8.93 19.00
N ASP A 69 8.60 9.80 19.95
CA ASP A 69 9.45 10.94 20.35
C ASP A 69 9.76 11.94 19.23
N LEU A 70 8.75 12.24 18.39
CA LEU A 70 8.85 13.30 17.38
C LEU A 70 9.25 14.62 18.05
N VAL A 71 10.19 15.34 17.44
CA VAL A 71 10.69 16.61 17.98
C VAL A 71 9.56 17.63 18.04
N VAL A 72 9.23 18.08 19.25
CA VAL A 72 8.23 19.12 19.51
C VAL A 72 8.95 20.43 19.74
N ARG A 73 8.53 21.48 19.03
CA ARG A 73 8.93 22.86 19.32
C ARG A 73 7.75 23.61 19.93
N GLY A 74 7.97 24.27 21.07
CA GLY A 74 6.90 24.90 21.86
C GLY A 74 6.29 23.94 22.88
N ASN A 75 5.06 24.21 23.32
CA ASN A 75 4.37 23.41 24.33
C ASN A 75 3.12 22.78 23.69
N LEU A 76 3.04 21.44 23.68
CA LEU A 76 1.80 20.73 23.38
C LEU A 76 0.87 20.81 24.60
N PRO A 77 -0.40 21.24 24.45
CA PRO A 77 -1.39 21.26 25.53
C PRO A 77 -1.86 19.87 25.94
#